data_AF-A0A180F0I2-F1
#
_entry.id   AF-A0A180F0I2-F1
#
_cell.length_a   1.000
_cell.length_b   1.000
_cell.length_c   1.000
_cell.angle_alpha   90.00
_cell.angle_beta   90.00
_cell.angle_gamma   90.00
#
_symmetry.space_group_name_H-M   'P 1'
#
loop_
_entity.id
_entity.type
_entity.pdbx_description
1 polymer ?
#
loop_
_entity_poly.entity_id
_entity_poly.type
_entity_poly.pdbx_seq_one_letter_code
_entity_poly.pdbx_strand_id
1 'polypeptide(L)'
;MIKAHFKDIRKNILSELDRATEKIVVAVYWFTNEELFQKLMDKVSEKITVELIIHNDCINNRKTGLQFQEFIDAGGNFYFSDGINPMHNKFCAIDNKILITGSYNWTYYAENKNRENILLIEEEQDIIDAFTNEFDRLKLLVEKVDKIKYKDINSIKNPGSDFKLLEAEDFFINDIVYKAHETGRKEIVEEAFKVVPKNIEIQKKAYDLGLTKKWRLKHSIGASLNGDRYLKIIKKDDMIPISQKEQGKTVSDKQTSATSTIHYGENLKASENAQLTTMTVGGIPPKPAGEAGLEFYFSIDIYGVLRMEMKSLDNKNAVVREKPIIITEFLEEVEE
;
A
#
# COMPACT_ATOMS: atom_id res chain seq x y z
N MET A 1 -18.50 24.68 -21.93
CA MET A 1 -18.30 24.93 -20.48
C MET A 1 -17.11 24.13 -19.94
N ILE A 2 -16.22 24.74 -19.15
CA ILE A 2 -15.11 24.04 -18.47
C ILE A 2 -15.22 24.24 -16.96
N LYS A 3 -15.15 23.15 -16.18
CA LYS A 3 -15.24 23.19 -14.72
C LYS A 3 -14.16 22.31 -14.08
N ALA A 4 -13.45 22.87 -13.10
CA ALA A 4 -12.48 22.13 -12.31
C ALA A 4 -13.11 21.61 -11.00
N HIS A 5 -12.78 20.38 -10.64
CA HIS A 5 -13.17 19.76 -9.37
C HIS A 5 -11.93 19.28 -8.62
N PHE A 6 -11.89 19.61 -7.33
CA PHE A 6 -10.81 19.24 -6.39
C PHE A 6 -11.34 18.46 -5.17
N LYS A 7 -12.65 18.20 -5.13
CA LYS A 7 -13.40 17.49 -4.08
C LYS A 7 -14.59 16.78 -4.71
N ASP A 8 -15.09 15.76 -4.03
CA ASP A 8 -16.23 14.94 -4.47
C ASP A 8 -16.04 14.45 -5.92
N ILE A 9 -14.81 14.12 -6.30
CA ILE A 9 -14.43 13.88 -7.70
C ILE A 9 -15.21 12.70 -8.25
N ARG A 10 -15.21 11.57 -7.52
CA ARG A 10 -16.02 10.40 -7.88
C ARG A 10 -17.49 10.75 -8.09
N LYS A 11 -18.10 11.53 -7.19
CA LYS A 11 -19.53 11.90 -7.29
C LYS A 11 -19.81 12.69 -8.58
N ASN A 12 -18.92 13.60 -8.95
CA ASN A 12 -19.06 14.33 -10.20
C ASN A 12 -18.90 13.38 -11.40
N ILE A 13 -17.93 12.47 -11.40
CA ILE A 13 -17.78 11.45 -12.46
C ILE A 13 -19.06 10.60 -12.60
N LEU A 14 -19.61 10.09 -11.49
CA LEU A 14 -20.84 9.29 -11.49
C LEU A 14 -22.02 10.06 -12.10
N SER A 15 -22.19 11.33 -11.73
CA SER A 15 -23.23 12.21 -12.28
C SER A 15 -23.10 12.39 -13.79
N GLU A 16 -21.88 12.48 -14.31
CA GLU A 16 -21.66 12.58 -15.75
C GLU A 16 -21.87 11.26 -16.48
N LEU A 17 -21.43 10.14 -15.90
CA LEU A 17 -21.70 8.80 -16.44
C LEU A 17 -23.20 8.53 -16.56
N ASP A 18 -24.01 9.01 -15.61
CA ASP A 18 -25.47 8.90 -15.67
C ASP A 18 -26.09 9.59 -16.90
N ARG A 19 -25.45 10.62 -17.45
CA ARG A 19 -25.90 11.37 -18.64
C ARG A 19 -25.60 10.66 -19.96
N ALA A 20 -24.80 9.59 -19.96
CA ALA A 20 -24.42 8.87 -21.17
C ALA A 20 -25.62 8.22 -21.87
N THR A 21 -25.63 8.28 -23.20
CA THR A 21 -26.72 7.79 -24.04
C THR A 21 -26.26 6.88 -25.18
N GLU A 22 -24.99 6.92 -25.57
CA GLU A 22 -24.48 6.21 -26.74
C GLU A 22 -23.16 5.48 -26.46
N LYS A 23 -22.13 6.22 -26.04
CA LYS A 23 -20.78 5.68 -25.90
C LYS A 23 -20.02 6.31 -24.74
N ILE A 24 -19.36 5.47 -23.94
CA ILE A 24 -18.40 5.87 -22.92
C ILE A 24 -17.05 5.25 -23.28
N VAL A 25 -16.01 6.07 -23.32
CA VAL A 25 -14.62 5.61 -23.42
C VAL A 25 -13.85 6.02 -22.17
N VAL A 26 -13.12 5.09 -21.56
CA VAL A 26 -12.36 5.32 -20.33
C VAL A 26 -10.93 4.83 -20.52
N ALA A 27 -9.96 5.72 -20.38
CA ALA A 27 -8.54 5.41 -20.33
C ALA A 27 -7.96 5.94 -19.01
N VAL A 28 -7.77 5.03 -18.05
CA VAL A 28 -7.24 5.35 -16.72
C VAL A 28 -6.12 4.39 -16.35
N TYR A 29 -5.07 4.91 -15.72
CA TYR A 29 -3.93 4.08 -15.35
C TYR A 29 -4.31 3.00 -14.32
N TRP A 30 -4.88 3.43 -13.19
CA TRP A 30 -5.39 2.53 -12.15
C TRP A 30 -6.88 2.71 -11.92
N PHE A 31 -7.56 1.57 -11.74
CA PHE A 31 -9.00 1.47 -11.54
C PHE A 31 -9.32 0.36 -10.53
N THR A 32 -9.73 0.76 -9.32
CA THR A 32 -10.10 -0.16 -8.23
C THR A 32 -11.40 0.21 -7.53
N ASN A 33 -11.98 1.38 -7.83
CA ASN A 33 -13.23 1.84 -7.23
C ASN A 33 -14.44 1.05 -7.74
N GLU A 34 -15.15 0.37 -6.85
CA GLU A 34 -16.25 -0.54 -7.22
C GLU A 34 -17.52 0.21 -7.65
N GLU A 35 -17.76 1.41 -7.12
CA GLU A 35 -18.94 2.20 -7.46
C GLU A 35 -18.87 2.73 -8.90
N LEU A 36 -17.71 3.25 -9.31
CA LEU A 36 -17.46 3.63 -10.70
C LEU A 36 -17.51 2.43 -11.63
N PHE A 37 -16.98 1.28 -11.21
CA PHE A 37 -17.05 0.05 -12.00
C PHE A 37 -18.49 -0.45 -12.17
N GLN A 38 -19.28 -0.47 -11.10
CA GLN A 38 -20.68 -0.84 -11.14
C GLN A 38 -21.46 0.12 -12.05
N LYS A 39 -21.16 1.42 -12.01
CA LYS A 39 -21.78 2.38 -12.92
C LYS A 39 -21.49 2.04 -14.39
N LEU A 40 -20.27 1.64 -14.74
CA LEU A 40 -19.96 1.20 -16.10
C LEU A 40 -20.71 -0.09 -16.47
N MET A 41 -20.84 -1.04 -15.54
CA MET A 41 -21.64 -2.27 -15.72
C MET A 41 -23.12 -1.97 -15.99
N ASP A 42 -23.70 -1.02 -15.26
CA ASP A 42 -25.07 -0.56 -15.44
C ASP A 42 -25.24 0.02 -16.86
N LYS A 43 -24.27 0.82 -17.33
CA LYS A 43 -24.29 1.42 -18.67
C LYS A 43 -24.16 0.38 -19.79
N VAL A 44 -23.34 -0.64 -19.62
CA VAL A 44 -23.31 -1.79 -20.55
C VAL A 44 -24.68 -2.50 -20.59
N SER A 45 -25.33 -2.67 -19.44
CA SER A 45 -26.65 -3.29 -19.34
C SER A 45 -27.75 -2.45 -20.00
N GLU A 46 -27.62 -1.12 -19.95
CA GLU A 46 -28.44 -0.13 -20.68
C GLU A 46 -28.17 -0.10 -22.20
N LYS A 47 -27.29 -0.97 -22.72
CA LYS A 47 -26.87 -1.05 -24.13
C LYS A 47 -26.08 0.16 -24.62
N ILE A 48 -25.50 0.94 -23.71
CA ILE A 48 -24.50 1.95 -24.04
C ILE A 48 -23.17 1.26 -24.33
N THR A 49 -22.48 1.71 -25.38
CA THR A 49 -21.17 1.16 -25.73
C THR A 49 -20.13 1.64 -24.72
N VAL A 50 -19.58 0.74 -23.90
CA VAL A 50 -18.51 1.09 -22.95
C VAL A 50 -17.20 0.46 -23.39
N GLU A 51 -16.16 1.28 -23.54
CA GLU A 51 -14.81 0.85 -23.89
C GLU A 51 -13.83 1.28 -22.79
N LEU A 52 -13.06 0.34 -22.27
CA LEU A 52 -12.18 0.54 -21.12
C LEU A 52 -10.76 0.07 -21.41
N ILE A 53 -9.78 0.98 -21.28
CA ILE A 53 -8.34 0.69 -21.37
C ILE A 53 -7.71 1.01 -20.03
N ILE A 54 -7.05 0.01 -19.42
CA ILE A 54 -6.30 0.18 -18.17
C ILE A 54 -4.93 -0.47 -18.23
N HIS A 55 -4.04 -0.12 -17.31
CA HIS A 55 -2.73 -0.77 -17.23
C HIS A 55 -2.84 -2.22 -16.74
N ASN A 56 -2.06 -3.13 -17.32
CA ASN A 56 -2.06 -4.55 -16.92
C ASN A 56 -1.01 -4.81 -15.85
N ASP A 57 -1.32 -4.50 -14.60
CA ASP A 57 -0.51 -4.83 -13.43
C ASP A 57 -1.33 -5.58 -12.38
N CYS A 58 -0.71 -5.91 -11.26
CA CYS A 58 -1.36 -6.55 -10.13
C CYS A 58 -2.34 -5.64 -9.35
N ILE A 59 -2.26 -4.31 -9.54
CA ILE A 59 -3.21 -3.37 -8.93
C ILE A 59 -4.55 -3.51 -9.65
N ASN A 60 -4.56 -3.48 -10.97
CA ASN A 60 -5.78 -3.65 -11.75
C ASN A 60 -6.19 -5.13 -11.91
N ASN A 61 -5.24 -6.00 -12.26
CA ASN A 61 -5.49 -7.37 -12.73
C ASN A 61 -5.08 -8.43 -11.69
N ARG A 62 -5.73 -8.39 -10.52
CA ARG A 62 -5.64 -9.44 -9.50
C ARG A 62 -6.96 -10.14 -9.34
N LYS A 63 -6.93 -11.38 -8.85
CA LYS A 63 -8.13 -12.21 -8.64
C LYS A 63 -9.17 -11.56 -7.72
N THR A 64 -8.73 -10.81 -6.71
CA THR A 64 -9.57 -10.11 -5.73
C THR A 64 -9.89 -8.65 -6.13
N GLY A 65 -9.55 -8.26 -7.36
CA GLY A 65 -9.80 -6.93 -7.91
C GLY A 65 -11.19 -6.80 -8.51
N LEU A 66 -11.40 -5.76 -9.33
CA LEU A 66 -12.63 -5.61 -10.10
C LEU A 66 -12.79 -6.79 -11.06
N GLN A 67 -14.02 -7.27 -11.22
CA GLN A 67 -14.33 -8.46 -12.01
C GLN A 67 -14.47 -8.12 -13.50
N PHE A 68 -13.35 -7.74 -14.14
CA PHE A 68 -13.36 -7.33 -15.56
C PHE A 68 -13.84 -8.43 -16.52
N GLN A 69 -13.77 -9.71 -16.13
CA GLN A 69 -14.37 -10.78 -16.93
C GLN A 69 -15.90 -10.62 -17.01
N GLU A 70 -16.56 -10.27 -15.91
CA GLU A 70 -18.02 -10.03 -15.90
C GLU A 70 -18.39 -8.85 -16.79
N PHE A 71 -17.55 -7.81 -16.83
CA PHE A 71 -17.71 -6.68 -17.73
C PHE A 71 -17.62 -7.08 -19.21
N ILE A 72 -16.64 -7.93 -19.55
CA ILE A 72 -16.51 -8.48 -20.92
C ILE A 72 -17.72 -9.33 -21.27
N ASP A 73 -18.11 -10.24 -20.37
CA ASP A 73 -19.23 -11.17 -20.59
C ASP A 73 -20.58 -10.43 -20.73
N ALA A 74 -20.73 -9.27 -20.09
CA ALA A 74 -21.89 -8.39 -20.23
C ALA A 74 -21.93 -7.61 -21.56
N GLY A 75 -20.83 -7.62 -22.34
CA GLY A 75 -20.71 -6.95 -23.63
C GLY A 75 -19.83 -5.70 -23.65
N GLY A 76 -19.14 -5.40 -22.54
CA GLY A 76 -18.16 -4.31 -22.47
C GLY A 76 -16.92 -4.59 -23.32
N ASN A 77 -16.33 -3.55 -23.91
CA ASN A 77 -15.08 -3.67 -24.66
C ASN A 77 -13.90 -3.35 -23.74
N PHE A 78 -13.07 -4.36 -23.45
CA PHE A 78 -11.99 -4.22 -22.49
C PHE A 78 -10.61 -4.45 -23.12
N TYR A 79 -9.64 -3.65 -22.68
CA TYR A 79 -8.28 -3.66 -23.20
C TYR A 79 -7.28 -3.47 -22.06
N PHE A 80 -6.16 -4.16 -22.17
CA PHE A 80 -5.02 -3.98 -21.30
C PHE A 80 -3.91 -3.23 -22.03
N SER A 81 -3.35 -2.20 -21.40
CA SER A 81 -2.12 -1.55 -21.84
C SER A 81 -0.92 -2.17 -21.12
N ASP A 82 -0.25 -3.08 -21.81
CA ASP A 82 0.90 -3.87 -21.34
C ASP A 82 2.21 -3.56 -22.11
N GLY A 83 2.21 -2.50 -22.91
CA GLY A 83 3.39 -2.04 -23.65
C GLY A 83 4.54 -1.58 -22.74
N ILE A 84 5.75 -1.52 -23.33
CA ILE A 84 6.99 -1.07 -22.65
C ILE A 84 6.81 0.27 -21.94
N ASN A 85 6.04 1.17 -22.55
CA ASN A 85 5.67 2.45 -21.96
C ASN A 85 4.23 2.34 -21.42
N PRO A 86 4.01 2.51 -20.10
CA PRO A 86 2.67 2.44 -19.54
C PRO A 86 1.78 3.58 -20.04
N MET A 87 0.53 3.26 -20.41
CA MET A 87 -0.52 4.26 -20.66
C MET A 87 -0.90 4.93 -19.34
N HIS A 88 -0.36 6.10 -19.04
CA HIS A 88 -0.59 6.82 -17.78
C HIS A 88 -1.70 7.88 -17.86
N ASN A 89 -2.55 7.81 -18.89
CA ASN A 89 -3.69 8.71 -19.06
C ASN A 89 -4.76 8.46 -17.98
N LYS A 90 -5.57 9.48 -17.73
CA LYS A 90 -6.67 9.47 -16.76
C LYS A 90 -7.80 10.33 -17.29
N PHE A 91 -8.49 9.81 -18.30
CA PHE A 91 -9.63 10.49 -18.89
C PHE A 91 -10.79 9.55 -19.18
N CYS A 92 -11.97 10.15 -19.28
CA CYS A 92 -13.21 9.54 -19.71
C CYS A 92 -13.90 10.49 -20.68
N ALA A 93 -14.33 10.00 -21.83
CA ALA A 93 -15.17 10.78 -22.74
C ALA A 93 -16.53 10.09 -22.92
N ILE A 94 -17.60 10.90 -22.93
CA ILE A 94 -18.99 10.45 -22.94
C ILE A 94 -19.68 11.09 -24.14
N ASP A 95 -20.28 10.24 -24.98
CA ASP A 95 -21.03 10.57 -26.19
C ASP A 95 -20.31 11.54 -27.14
N ASN A 96 -18.98 11.56 -27.08
CA ASN A 96 -18.11 12.54 -27.75
C ASN A 96 -18.52 14.01 -27.51
N LYS A 97 -19.09 14.31 -26.33
CA LYS A 97 -19.63 15.62 -25.94
C LYS A 97 -19.13 16.10 -24.58
N ILE A 98 -18.77 15.17 -23.71
CA ILE A 98 -18.26 15.46 -22.37
C ILE A 98 -16.90 14.79 -22.24
N LEU A 99 -15.89 15.55 -21.84
CA LEU A 99 -14.58 15.04 -21.48
C LEU A 99 -14.32 15.29 -20.00
N ILE A 100 -13.88 14.25 -19.31
CA ILE A 100 -13.37 14.32 -17.94
C ILE A 100 -11.91 13.91 -17.98
N THR A 101 -11.00 14.76 -17.50
CA THR A 101 -9.56 14.45 -17.50
C THR A 101 -8.84 15.11 -16.34
N GLY A 102 -7.74 14.53 -15.86
CA GLY A 102 -6.95 15.14 -14.79
C GLY A 102 -5.91 14.20 -14.20
N SER A 103 -5.65 14.34 -12.90
CA SER A 103 -4.69 13.51 -12.17
C SER A 103 -5.33 12.29 -11.52
N TYR A 104 -6.67 12.27 -11.41
CA TYR A 104 -7.45 11.31 -10.65
C TYR A 104 -7.49 9.91 -11.29
N ASN A 105 -6.83 8.94 -10.64
CA ASN A 105 -7.08 7.52 -10.90
C ASN A 105 -8.42 7.09 -10.29
N TRP A 106 -9.09 6.10 -10.88
CA TRP A 106 -10.40 5.65 -10.40
C TRP A 106 -10.25 4.65 -9.25
N THR A 107 -9.64 5.10 -8.15
CA THR A 107 -9.21 4.25 -7.04
C THR A 107 -9.65 4.81 -5.69
N TYR A 108 -9.74 3.97 -4.66
CA TYR A 108 -10.12 4.39 -3.32
C TYR A 108 -9.04 5.28 -2.69
N TYR A 109 -7.77 5.02 -3.01
CA TYR A 109 -6.66 5.86 -2.55
C TYR A 109 -6.69 7.28 -3.12
N ALA A 110 -7.04 7.43 -4.41
CA ALA A 110 -7.12 8.73 -5.05
C ALA A 110 -8.20 9.62 -4.41
N GLU A 111 -9.37 9.05 -4.09
CA GLU A 111 -10.48 9.78 -3.45
C GLU A 111 -10.14 10.23 -2.02
N ASN A 112 -9.56 9.33 -1.22
CA ASN A 112 -9.50 9.53 0.24
C ASN A 112 -8.18 10.15 0.73
N LYS A 113 -7.11 10.11 -0.07
CA LYS A 113 -5.78 10.53 0.39
C LYS A 113 -5.06 11.50 -0.53
N ASN A 114 -5.09 11.26 -1.83
CA ASN A 114 -4.33 12.09 -2.76
C ASN A 114 -4.96 13.48 -2.90
N ARG A 115 -4.14 14.45 -3.29
CA ARG A 115 -4.62 15.76 -3.74
C ARG A 115 -4.80 15.69 -5.24
N GLU A 116 -6.01 15.33 -5.65
CA GLU A 116 -6.33 15.10 -7.05
C GLU A 116 -7.19 16.23 -7.63
N ASN A 117 -7.24 16.29 -8.96
CA ASN A 117 -8.18 17.13 -9.67
C ASN A 117 -8.73 16.44 -10.92
N ILE A 118 -9.90 16.89 -11.35
CA ILE A 118 -10.42 16.67 -12.71
C ILE A 118 -10.89 17.99 -13.32
N LEU A 119 -10.84 18.05 -14.64
CA LEU A 119 -11.53 19.01 -15.47
C LEU A 119 -12.69 18.28 -16.14
N LEU A 120 -13.88 18.86 -16.05
CA LEU A 120 -15.06 18.50 -16.82
C LEU A 120 -15.20 19.55 -17.92
N ILE A 121 -15.19 19.08 -19.16
CA ILE A 121 -15.16 19.90 -20.37
C ILE A 121 -16.34 19.49 -21.24
N GLU A 122 -17.21 20.46 -21.54
CA GLU A 122 -18.32 20.37 -22.48
C GLU A 122 -18.18 21.50 -23.51
N GLU A 123 -18.79 21.35 -24.69
CA GLU A 123 -18.84 22.37 -25.77
C GLU A 123 -17.49 22.74 -26.41
N GLU A 124 -16.38 22.11 -26.01
CA GLU A 124 -15.05 22.29 -26.60
C GLU A 124 -14.71 21.11 -27.52
N GLN A 125 -15.42 21.03 -28.65
CA GLN A 125 -15.42 19.84 -29.52
C GLN A 125 -14.01 19.44 -29.99
N ASP A 126 -13.17 20.41 -30.37
CA ASP A 126 -11.80 20.14 -30.84
C ASP A 126 -10.96 19.41 -29.79
N ILE A 127 -11.15 19.75 -28.51
CA ILE A 127 -10.43 19.11 -27.39
C ILE A 127 -11.01 17.72 -27.14
N ILE A 128 -12.33 17.60 -27.12
CA ILE A 128 -13.02 16.31 -26.89
C ILE A 128 -12.61 15.32 -28.00
N ASP A 129 -12.64 15.75 -29.25
CA ASP A 129 -12.24 14.95 -30.41
C ASP A 129 -10.76 14.54 -30.31
N ALA A 130 -9.87 15.42 -29.86
CA ALA A 130 -8.46 15.08 -29.68
C ALA A 130 -8.27 13.92 -28.66
N PHE A 131 -9.02 13.92 -27.56
CA PHE A 131 -8.97 12.83 -26.58
C PHE A 131 -9.64 11.54 -27.07
N THR A 132 -10.76 11.64 -27.79
CA THR A 132 -11.41 10.48 -28.41
C THR A 132 -10.50 9.84 -29.48
N ASN A 133 -9.84 10.66 -30.30
CA ASN A 133 -8.85 10.20 -31.28
C ASN A 133 -7.63 9.56 -30.62
N GLU A 134 -7.16 10.11 -29.49
CA GLU A 134 -6.09 9.49 -28.71
C GLU A 134 -6.54 8.14 -28.14
N PHE A 135 -7.78 8.02 -27.67
CA PHE A 135 -8.33 6.73 -27.23
C PHE A 135 -8.31 5.70 -28.36
N ASP A 136 -8.78 6.07 -29.55
CA ASP A 136 -8.75 5.20 -30.72
C ASP A 136 -7.32 4.82 -31.11
N ARG A 137 -6.36 5.76 -31.04
CA ARG A 137 -4.94 5.47 -31.25
C ARG A 137 -4.40 4.48 -30.22
N LEU A 138 -4.74 4.63 -28.93
CA LEU A 138 -4.35 3.71 -27.87
C LEU A 138 -4.91 2.31 -28.11
N LYS A 139 -6.17 2.19 -28.56
CA LYS A 139 -6.78 0.89 -28.93
C LYS A 139 -6.02 0.19 -30.06
N LEU A 140 -5.45 0.93 -31.01
CA LEU A 140 -4.64 0.33 -32.09
C LEU A 140 -3.31 -0.26 -31.59
N LEU A 141 -2.86 0.11 -30.39
CA LEU A 141 -1.62 -0.39 -29.78
C LEU A 141 -1.83 -1.63 -28.91
N VAL A 142 -3.07 -2.03 -28.68
CA VAL A 142 -3.43 -3.09 -27.73
C VAL A 142 -4.45 -4.04 -28.35
N GLU A 143 -4.51 -5.27 -27.85
CA GLU A 143 -5.50 -6.24 -28.29
C GLU A 143 -6.74 -6.19 -27.38
N LYS A 144 -7.91 -6.42 -27.97
CA LYS A 144 -9.14 -6.61 -27.20
C LYS A 144 -9.01 -7.88 -26.37
N VAL A 145 -9.37 -7.79 -25.10
CA VAL A 145 -9.27 -8.92 -24.17
C VAL A 145 -10.61 -9.64 -24.13
N ASP A 146 -10.62 -10.92 -24.50
CA ASP A 146 -11.80 -11.78 -24.38
C ASP A 146 -11.81 -12.60 -23.09
N LYS A 147 -10.63 -12.86 -22.51
CA LYS A 147 -10.49 -13.66 -21.29
C LYS A 147 -9.40 -13.11 -20.37
N ILE A 148 -9.76 -12.82 -19.13
CA ILE A 148 -8.84 -12.33 -18.11
C ILE A 148 -7.89 -13.44 -17.65
N LYS A 149 -6.59 -13.13 -17.69
CA LYS A 149 -5.53 -13.91 -17.05
C LYS A 149 -4.97 -13.09 -15.90
N TYR A 150 -5.30 -13.46 -14.68
CA TYR A 150 -4.89 -12.74 -13.48
C TYR A 150 -3.37 -12.75 -13.26
N LYS A 151 -2.82 -11.63 -12.81
CA LYS A 151 -1.45 -11.54 -12.34
C LYS A 151 -1.34 -12.01 -10.89
N ASP A 152 -0.24 -12.68 -10.56
CA ASP A 152 0.07 -13.09 -9.20
C ASP A 152 0.41 -11.85 -8.35
N ILE A 153 -0.23 -11.71 -7.20
CA ILE A 153 0.05 -10.64 -6.25
C ILE A 153 1.50 -10.69 -5.74
N ASN A 154 2.13 -11.87 -5.72
CA ASN A 154 3.54 -12.00 -5.37
C ASN A 154 4.49 -11.38 -6.40
N SER A 155 4.01 -11.10 -7.63
CA SER A 155 4.80 -10.36 -8.63
C SER A 155 5.10 -8.92 -8.19
N ILE A 156 4.31 -8.37 -7.25
CA ILE A 156 4.59 -7.09 -6.58
C ILE A 156 5.97 -7.07 -5.92
N LYS A 157 6.44 -8.23 -5.42
CA LYS A 157 7.71 -8.35 -4.69
C LYS A 157 8.94 -8.39 -5.60
N ASN A 158 8.76 -8.56 -6.91
CA ASN A 158 9.83 -8.59 -7.93
C ASN A 158 9.27 -8.11 -9.29
N PRO A 159 8.86 -6.84 -9.43
CA PRO A 159 8.64 -6.26 -10.73
C PRO A 159 9.99 -6.17 -11.43
N GLY A 160 10.01 -6.36 -12.74
CA GLY A 160 11.18 -6.00 -13.54
C GLY A 160 11.62 -4.55 -13.30
N SER A 161 12.77 -4.20 -13.86
CA SER A 161 13.59 -3.01 -13.63
C SER A 161 12.94 -1.62 -13.64
N ASP A 162 11.65 -1.48 -13.95
CA ASP A 162 11.07 -0.21 -14.39
C ASP A 162 10.07 0.41 -13.40
N PHE A 163 9.90 -0.18 -12.22
CA PHE A 163 9.08 0.38 -11.13
C PHE A 163 9.88 0.46 -9.83
N LYS A 164 9.85 1.60 -9.14
CA LYS A 164 10.25 1.64 -7.73
C LYS A 164 9.23 0.79 -6.96
N LEU A 165 9.60 -0.46 -6.63
CA LEU A 165 8.78 -1.43 -5.88
C LEU A 165 8.00 -0.79 -4.72
N LEU A 166 8.68 0.07 -3.98
CA LEU A 166 8.16 0.74 -2.79
C LEU A 166 6.90 1.58 -3.08
N GLU A 167 6.79 2.19 -4.26
CA GLU A 167 5.64 3.05 -4.60
C GLU A 167 4.39 2.24 -4.98
N ALA A 168 4.55 1.10 -5.66
CA ALA A 168 3.44 0.23 -6.06
C ALA A 168 2.92 -0.63 -4.88
N GLU A 169 3.83 -1.15 -4.04
CA GLU A 169 3.46 -1.84 -2.80
C GLU A 169 2.68 -0.92 -1.87
N ASP A 170 3.20 0.29 -1.64
CA ASP A 170 2.57 1.25 -0.76
C ASP A 170 1.23 1.71 -1.32
N PHE A 171 1.16 2.01 -2.63
CA PHE A 171 -0.12 2.36 -3.26
C PHE A 171 -1.16 1.25 -3.07
N PHE A 172 -0.79 0.01 -3.41
CA PHE A 172 -1.70 -1.14 -3.37
C PHE A 172 -2.31 -1.35 -1.98
N ILE A 173 -1.48 -1.33 -0.93
CA ILE A 173 -1.99 -1.54 0.43
C ILE A 173 -2.81 -0.34 0.88
N ASN A 174 -2.38 0.89 0.60
CA ASN A 174 -3.19 2.05 0.96
C ASN A 174 -4.56 1.97 0.26
N ASP A 175 -4.61 1.64 -1.03
CA ASP A 175 -5.87 1.50 -1.77
C ASP A 175 -6.79 0.45 -1.14
N ILE A 176 -6.26 -0.70 -0.70
CA ILE A 176 -7.05 -1.71 0.01
C ILE A 176 -7.54 -1.18 1.37
N VAL A 177 -6.70 -0.47 2.13
CA VAL A 177 -7.08 0.10 3.43
C VAL A 177 -8.23 1.09 3.27
N TYR A 178 -8.18 1.97 2.28
CA TYR A 178 -9.29 2.92 2.03
C TYR A 178 -10.52 2.21 1.45
N LYS A 179 -10.36 1.21 0.58
CA LYS A 179 -11.46 0.36 0.13
C LYS A 179 -12.18 -0.29 1.31
N ALA A 180 -11.43 -0.84 2.26
CA ALA A 180 -11.98 -1.50 3.43
C ALA A 180 -12.71 -0.53 4.34
N HIS A 181 -12.13 0.64 4.58
CA HIS A 181 -12.76 1.72 5.35
C HIS A 181 -14.08 2.15 4.74
N GLU A 182 -14.09 2.37 3.44
CA GLU A 182 -15.24 2.91 2.75
C GLU A 182 -16.36 1.89 2.54
N THR A 183 -16.00 0.62 2.30
CA THR A 183 -16.98 -0.46 2.09
C THR A 183 -17.35 -1.22 3.37
N GLY A 184 -16.71 -0.90 4.50
CA GLY A 184 -16.91 -1.59 5.78
C GLY A 184 -16.35 -3.02 5.85
N ARG A 185 -15.72 -3.51 4.78
CA ARG A 185 -15.14 -4.86 4.66
C ARG A 185 -13.76 -4.92 5.30
N LYS A 186 -13.68 -5.15 6.61
CA LYS A 186 -12.40 -5.18 7.36
C LYS A 186 -11.53 -6.38 6.98
N GLU A 187 -12.14 -7.49 6.55
CA GLU A 187 -11.47 -8.75 6.25
C GLU A 187 -10.42 -8.65 5.13
N ILE A 188 -10.60 -7.73 4.16
CA ILE A 188 -9.65 -7.56 3.04
C ILE A 188 -8.32 -6.95 3.50
N VAL A 189 -8.32 -6.24 4.64
CA VAL A 189 -7.12 -5.61 5.21
C VAL A 189 -6.18 -6.67 5.77
N GLU A 190 -6.73 -7.63 6.51
CA GLU A 190 -5.95 -8.73 7.06
C GLU A 190 -5.40 -9.67 5.98
N GLU A 191 -6.02 -9.76 4.81
CA GLU A 191 -5.45 -10.52 3.69
C GLU A 191 -4.32 -9.74 2.99
N ALA A 192 -4.48 -8.43 2.80
CA ALA A 192 -3.47 -7.59 2.17
C ALA A 192 -2.18 -7.53 2.97
N PHE A 193 -2.28 -7.42 4.30
CA PHE A 193 -1.10 -7.36 5.17
C PHE A 193 -0.34 -8.70 5.26
N LYS A 194 -0.95 -9.85 4.91
CA LYS A 194 -0.20 -11.13 4.76
C LYS A 194 0.78 -11.06 3.59
N VAL A 195 0.43 -10.31 2.54
CA VAL A 195 1.28 -10.16 1.36
C VAL A 195 2.43 -9.19 1.64
N VAL A 196 2.15 -8.08 2.35
CA VAL A 196 3.12 -7.03 2.65
C VAL A 196 3.18 -6.68 4.16
N PRO A 197 3.65 -7.62 5.01
CA PRO A 197 3.59 -7.47 6.48
C PRO A 197 4.61 -6.45 7.04
N LYS A 198 5.53 -5.95 6.20
CA LYS A 198 6.65 -5.12 6.65
C LYS A 198 6.33 -3.63 6.74
N ASN A 199 5.24 -3.17 6.11
CA ASN A 199 4.86 -1.76 6.16
C ASN A 199 4.00 -1.44 7.40
N ILE A 200 4.68 -1.26 8.53
CA ILE A 200 4.07 -0.95 9.84
C ILE A 200 3.31 0.39 9.80
N GLU A 201 3.74 1.36 9.00
CA GLU A 201 3.06 2.65 8.91
C GLU A 201 1.66 2.51 8.31
N ILE A 202 1.50 1.71 7.25
CA ILE A 202 0.18 1.48 6.67
C ILE A 202 -0.69 0.63 7.61
N GLN A 203 -0.10 -0.31 8.33
CA GLN A 203 -0.83 -1.05 9.37
C GLN A 203 -1.33 -0.12 10.49
N LYS A 204 -0.54 0.87 10.92
CA LYS A 204 -0.98 1.91 11.86
C LYS A 204 -2.16 2.71 11.31
N LYS A 205 -2.15 3.07 10.02
CA LYS A 205 -3.31 3.73 9.39
C LYS A 205 -4.56 2.85 9.42
N ALA A 206 -4.43 1.55 9.14
CA ALA A 206 -5.56 0.64 9.23
C ALA A 206 -6.09 0.50 10.67
N TYR A 207 -5.20 0.48 11.66
CA TYR A 207 -5.55 0.54 13.07
C TYR A 207 -6.30 1.84 13.42
N ASP A 208 -5.81 3.01 13.00
CA ASP A 208 -6.42 4.31 13.27
C ASP A 208 -7.82 4.43 12.64
N LEU A 209 -8.04 3.76 11.50
CA LEU A 209 -9.33 3.65 10.82
C LEU A 209 -10.26 2.57 11.42
N GLY A 210 -9.84 1.89 12.50
CA GLY A 210 -10.62 0.85 13.18
C GLY A 210 -10.80 -0.43 12.36
N LEU A 211 -9.88 -0.71 11.42
CA LEU A 211 -9.97 -1.86 10.51
C LEU A 211 -9.29 -3.12 11.04
N THR A 212 -8.49 -3.00 12.09
CA THR A 212 -7.82 -4.12 12.74
C THR A 212 -8.19 -4.19 14.21
N LYS A 213 -8.04 -5.38 14.80
CA LYS A 213 -8.13 -5.53 16.25
C LYS A 213 -7.10 -4.64 16.97
N LYS A 214 -7.46 -4.18 18.16
CA LYS A 214 -6.60 -3.36 19.01
C LYS A 214 -5.91 -4.25 20.03
N TRP A 215 -4.59 -4.19 20.06
CA TRP A 215 -3.77 -4.93 21.01
C TRP A 215 -2.83 -3.97 21.72
N ARG A 216 -2.56 -4.22 22.99
CA ARG A 216 -1.51 -3.53 23.74
C ARG A 216 -0.51 -4.52 24.33
N LEU A 217 0.71 -4.06 24.52
CA LEU A 217 1.82 -4.88 24.98
C LEU A 217 1.84 -5.01 26.51
N LYS A 218 1.89 -6.24 27.03
CA LYS A 218 1.93 -6.53 28.48
C LYS A 218 3.26 -6.21 29.15
N HIS A 219 4.36 -6.28 28.38
CA HIS A 219 5.73 -6.12 28.86
C HIS A 219 6.59 -5.37 27.85
N SER A 220 7.44 -4.48 28.34
CA SER A 220 8.44 -3.79 27.53
C SER A 220 9.39 -4.80 26.88
N ILE A 221 9.80 -4.52 25.64
CA ILE A 221 10.77 -5.30 24.87
C ILE A 221 11.98 -4.40 24.58
N GLY A 222 13.18 -4.95 24.73
CA GLY A 222 14.39 -4.16 24.76
C GLY A 222 15.67 -4.96 24.65
N ALA A 223 16.80 -4.25 24.58
CA ALA A 223 18.13 -4.83 24.40
C ALA A 223 19.00 -4.65 25.65
N SER A 224 19.87 -5.62 25.90
CA SER A 224 20.93 -5.50 26.90
C SER A 224 22.03 -4.57 26.42
N LEU A 225 22.53 -3.74 27.34
CA LEU A 225 23.65 -2.83 27.16
C LEU A 225 24.79 -3.18 28.13
N ASN A 226 25.94 -2.53 27.94
CA ASN A 226 27.07 -2.66 28.85
C ASN A 226 26.69 -2.36 30.31
N GLY A 227 27.18 -3.18 31.23
CA GLY A 227 26.88 -3.10 32.67
C GLY A 227 25.52 -3.67 33.07
N ASP A 228 25.01 -4.66 32.33
CA ASP A 228 23.71 -5.33 32.57
C ASP A 228 22.50 -4.38 32.56
N ARG A 229 22.62 -3.24 31.88
CA ARG A 229 21.52 -2.27 31.76
C ARG A 229 20.52 -2.73 30.71
N TYR A 230 19.24 -2.46 30.95
CA TYR A 230 18.17 -2.75 30.02
C TYR A 230 17.67 -1.49 29.29
N LEU A 231 17.80 -1.49 27.96
CA LEU A 231 17.24 -0.45 27.09
C LEU A 231 15.86 -0.89 26.60
N LYS A 232 14.80 -0.33 27.19
CA LYS A 232 13.42 -0.53 26.72
C LYS A 232 13.23 0.22 25.39
N ILE A 233 12.87 -0.51 24.32
CA ILE A 233 12.71 0.04 22.97
C ILE A 233 11.23 0.18 22.62
N ILE A 234 10.45 -0.90 22.82
CA ILE A 234 8.98 -0.87 22.78
C ILE A 234 8.52 -1.04 24.23
N LYS A 235 7.64 -0.16 24.70
CA LYS A 235 7.28 -0.08 26.12
C LYS A 235 6.00 -0.84 26.40
N LYS A 236 5.85 -1.28 27.65
CA LYS A 236 4.57 -1.76 28.16
C LYS A 236 3.47 -0.72 27.87
N ASP A 237 2.28 -1.23 27.58
CA ASP A 237 1.07 -0.49 27.23
C ASP A 237 1.10 0.20 25.84
N ASP A 238 2.21 0.10 25.09
CA ASP A 238 2.23 0.54 23.69
C ASP A 238 1.21 -0.26 22.86
N MET A 239 0.45 0.45 22.03
CA MET A 239 -0.53 -0.13 21.09
C MET A 239 0.16 -0.72 19.87
N ILE A 240 -0.36 -1.83 19.37
CA ILE A 240 0.13 -2.53 18.16
C ILE A 240 -0.86 -2.29 17.03
N PRO A 241 -0.38 -2.04 15.80
CA PRO A 241 1.00 -2.21 15.29
C PRO A 241 1.95 -1.06 15.68
N ILE A 242 3.22 -1.38 15.94
CA ILE A 242 4.23 -0.38 16.37
C ILE A 242 5.61 -0.64 15.75
N SER A 243 6.36 0.45 15.59
CA SER A 243 7.78 0.43 15.29
C SER A 243 8.49 1.51 16.10
N GLN A 244 9.69 1.21 16.59
CA GLN A 244 10.52 2.10 17.40
C GLN A 244 11.99 1.97 17.03
N LYS A 245 12.72 3.07 17.20
CA LYS A 245 14.16 3.15 16.96
C LYS A 245 14.87 3.68 18.19
N GLU A 246 15.98 3.05 18.54
CA GLU A 246 16.88 3.52 19.57
C GLU A 246 18.33 3.43 19.11
N GLN A 247 19.19 4.30 19.63
CA GLN A 247 20.60 4.36 19.25
C GLN A 247 21.50 3.85 20.38
N GLY A 248 22.57 3.16 19.97
CA GLY A 248 23.66 2.72 20.83
C GLY A 248 25.00 3.11 20.25
N LYS A 249 26.07 2.90 21.04
CA LYS A 249 27.45 3.11 20.59
C LYS A 249 28.35 1.99 21.10
N THR A 250 29.51 1.81 20.47
CA THR A 250 30.54 0.90 20.97
C THR A 250 31.06 1.33 22.34
N VAL A 251 31.49 0.37 23.15
CA VAL A 251 31.94 0.62 24.53
C VAL A 251 33.44 0.38 24.73
N SER A 252 34.11 -0.18 23.73
CA SER A 252 35.54 -0.45 23.75
C SER A 252 36.23 0.13 22.51
N ASP A 253 37.49 0.52 22.67
CA ASP A 253 38.33 0.97 21.57
C ASP A 253 38.50 -0.13 20.52
N LYS A 254 38.40 0.26 19.24
CA LYS A 254 38.57 -0.61 18.07
C LYS A 254 37.62 -1.83 18.09
N GLN A 255 36.48 -1.73 18.76
CA GLN A 255 35.45 -2.78 18.78
C GLN A 255 34.91 -3.04 17.38
N THR A 256 35.06 -4.28 16.88
CA THR A 256 34.66 -4.68 15.51
C THR A 256 33.37 -5.51 15.45
N SER A 257 32.80 -5.86 16.60
CA SER A 257 31.51 -6.52 16.73
C SER A 257 30.76 -6.03 17.97
N ALA A 258 29.43 -6.06 17.92
CA ALA A 258 28.58 -5.74 19.05
C ALA A 258 27.51 -6.82 19.22
N THR A 259 27.31 -7.25 20.46
CA THR A 259 26.32 -8.27 20.83
C THR A 259 25.38 -7.71 21.87
N SER A 260 24.08 -7.86 21.63
CA SER A 260 23.01 -7.55 22.58
C SER A 260 22.07 -8.75 22.71
N THR A 261 21.68 -9.06 23.94
CA THR A 261 20.60 -9.99 24.22
C THR A 261 19.29 -9.21 24.28
N ILE A 262 18.26 -9.69 23.61
CA ILE A 262 16.94 -9.08 23.62
C ILE A 262 16.11 -9.74 24.70
N HIS A 263 15.45 -8.94 25.53
CA HIS A 263 14.64 -9.37 26.65
C HIS A 263 13.25 -8.73 26.62
N TYR A 264 12.31 -9.34 27.33
CA TYR A 264 11.04 -8.71 27.72
C TYR A 264 10.88 -8.71 29.24
N GLY A 265 10.29 -7.64 29.77
CA GLY A 265 10.05 -7.46 31.19
C GLY A 265 10.25 -6.01 31.64
N GLU A 266 10.10 -5.78 32.95
CA GLU A 266 10.10 -4.42 33.51
C GLU A 266 11.30 -4.09 34.39
N ASN A 267 12.18 -5.06 34.67
CA ASN A 267 13.34 -4.86 35.53
C ASN A 267 14.38 -3.95 34.87
N LEU A 268 15.12 -3.18 35.68
CA LEU A 268 16.17 -2.28 35.18
C LEU A 268 17.41 -3.03 34.68
N LYS A 269 17.67 -4.23 35.24
CA LYS A 269 18.75 -5.11 34.81
C LYS A 269 18.27 -6.05 33.73
N ALA A 270 19.06 -6.19 32.65
CA ALA A 270 18.69 -7.07 31.54
C ALA A 270 18.64 -8.54 31.99
N SER A 271 19.59 -8.98 32.82
CA SER A 271 19.67 -10.34 33.35
C SER A 271 18.47 -10.76 34.22
N GLU A 272 17.73 -9.81 34.79
CA GLU A 272 16.53 -10.04 35.60
C GLU A 272 15.24 -10.11 34.75
N ASN A 273 15.35 -9.90 33.42
CA ASN A 273 14.24 -9.98 32.48
C ASN A 273 14.32 -11.26 31.63
N ALA A 274 13.17 -11.73 31.15
CA ALA A 274 13.10 -12.94 30.36
C ALA A 274 13.75 -12.76 28.97
N GLN A 275 14.65 -13.67 28.61
CA GLN A 275 15.42 -13.59 27.36
C GLN A 275 14.61 -14.10 26.16
N LEU A 276 14.64 -13.34 25.06
CA LEU A 276 14.05 -13.71 23.77
C LEU A 276 15.08 -14.30 22.81
N THR A 277 16.18 -13.59 22.57
CA THR A 277 17.19 -13.97 21.56
C THR A 277 18.48 -13.18 21.77
N THR A 278 19.55 -13.55 21.07
CA THR A 278 20.79 -12.77 21.02
C THR A 278 21.05 -12.32 19.59
N MET A 279 21.54 -11.09 19.44
CA MET A 279 21.85 -10.46 18.17
C MET A 279 23.30 -9.98 18.18
N THR A 280 24.05 -10.33 17.13
CA THR A 280 25.44 -9.91 16.95
C THR A 280 25.60 -9.28 15.58
N VAL A 281 26.07 -8.04 15.54
CA VAL A 281 26.48 -7.36 14.31
C VAL A 281 28.01 -7.29 14.26
N GLY A 282 28.59 -7.74 13.14
CA GLY A 282 30.03 -7.77 12.93
C GLY A 282 30.51 -6.78 11.88
N GLY A 283 31.84 -6.66 11.77
CA GLY A 283 32.51 -5.82 10.77
C GLY A 283 32.49 -4.32 11.07
N ILE A 284 32.11 -3.92 12.30
CA ILE A 284 32.07 -2.52 12.72
C ILE A 284 33.48 -1.90 12.50
N PRO A 285 33.58 -0.73 11.83
CA PRO A 285 34.87 -0.08 11.64
C PRO A 285 35.54 0.26 12.98
N PRO A 286 36.85 -0.02 13.13
CA PRO A 286 37.55 0.21 14.39
C PRO A 286 37.69 1.71 14.67
N LYS A 287 37.00 2.19 15.71
CA LYS A 287 37.04 3.58 16.20
C LYS A 287 37.25 3.60 17.71
N PRO A 288 37.63 4.74 18.32
CA PRO A 288 37.57 4.93 19.77
C PRO A 288 36.21 4.55 20.36
N ALA A 289 36.19 4.14 21.62
CA ALA A 289 34.96 3.83 22.34
C ALA A 289 33.98 5.02 22.28
N GLY A 290 32.70 4.75 21.99
CA GLY A 290 31.66 5.78 21.91
C GLY A 290 31.59 6.54 20.58
N GLU A 291 32.40 6.19 19.57
CA GLU A 291 32.35 6.83 18.24
C GLU A 291 31.59 6.03 17.18
N ALA A 292 31.69 4.69 17.19
CA ALA A 292 30.95 3.86 16.25
C ALA A 292 29.50 3.70 16.71
N GLY A 293 28.55 3.95 15.79
CA GLY A 293 27.12 4.02 16.08
C GLY A 293 26.36 2.74 15.76
N LEU A 294 25.37 2.43 16.58
CA LEU A 294 24.43 1.32 16.42
C LEU A 294 22.99 1.86 16.40
N GLU A 295 22.13 1.29 15.57
CA GLU A 295 20.68 1.51 15.58
C GLU A 295 19.99 0.18 15.88
N PHE A 296 19.10 0.20 16.86
CA PHE A 296 18.12 -0.84 17.10
C PHE A 296 16.79 -0.39 16.49
N TYR A 297 16.22 -1.20 15.62
CA TYR A 297 14.88 -0.97 15.06
C TYR A 297 14.00 -2.18 15.38
N PHE A 298 13.00 -1.99 16.24
CA PHE A 298 12.05 -3.03 16.60
C PHE A 298 10.67 -2.68 16.06
N SER A 299 9.94 -3.68 15.58
CA SER A 299 8.55 -3.50 15.20
C SER A 299 7.71 -4.73 15.53
N ILE A 300 6.44 -4.51 15.81
CA ILE A 300 5.43 -5.55 15.99
C ILE A 300 4.29 -5.24 15.02
N ASP A 301 4.01 -6.18 14.12
CA ASP A 301 2.92 -6.08 13.15
C ASP A 301 1.56 -6.47 13.75
N ILE A 302 0.49 -6.31 12.97
CA ILE A 302 -0.89 -6.63 13.41
C ILE A 302 -1.12 -8.12 13.73
N TYR A 303 -0.20 -9.01 13.34
CA TYR A 303 -0.27 -10.44 13.63
C TYR A 303 0.57 -10.82 14.86
N GLY A 304 1.23 -9.85 15.50
CA GLY A 304 2.13 -10.11 16.61
C GLY A 304 3.45 -10.72 16.15
N VAL A 305 3.97 -10.38 14.98
CA VAL A 305 5.35 -10.74 14.60
C VAL A 305 6.28 -9.63 15.05
N LEU A 306 7.15 -9.93 16.03
CA LEU A 306 8.23 -9.06 16.46
C LEU A 306 9.42 -9.19 15.50
N ARG A 307 9.70 -8.11 14.77
CA ARG A 307 10.94 -7.93 14.00
C ARG A 307 11.92 -7.09 14.79
N MET A 308 13.14 -7.59 14.94
CA MET A 308 14.25 -6.91 15.60
C MET A 308 15.39 -6.76 14.61
N GLU A 309 15.88 -5.55 14.43
CA GLU A 309 17.07 -5.24 13.64
C GLU A 309 18.09 -4.50 14.49
N MET A 310 19.34 -4.93 14.40
CA MET A 310 20.49 -4.23 14.96
C MET A 310 21.45 -3.93 13.83
N LYS A 311 21.72 -2.64 13.62
CA LYS A 311 22.46 -2.13 12.46
C LYS A 311 23.62 -1.25 12.90
N SER A 312 24.78 -1.45 12.30
CA SER A 312 25.90 -0.53 12.38
C SER A 312 25.64 0.68 11.48
N LEU A 313 25.68 1.88 12.04
CA LEU A 313 25.42 3.11 11.30
C LEU A 313 26.59 3.47 10.37
N ASP A 314 27.79 3.00 10.68
CA ASP A 314 29.03 3.30 9.97
C ASP A 314 29.19 2.52 8.66
N ASN A 315 28.93 1.22 8.67
CA ASN A 315 29.11 0.34 7.50
C ASN A 315 27.80 -0.27 6.97
N LYS A 316 26.67 0.05 7.60
CA LYS A 316 25.32 -0.45 7.26
C LYS A 316 25.12 -1.96 7.43
N ASN A 317 26.09 -2.71 7.96
CA ASN A 317 25.91 -4.11 8.33
C ASN A 317 24.77 -4.22 9.34
N ALA A 318 23.86 -5.16 9.12
CA ALA A 318 22.71 -5.38 9.98
C ALA A 318 22.49 -6.86 10.23
N VAL A 319 21.97 -7.16 11.42
CA VAL A 319 21.40 -8.47 11.75
C VAL A 319 19.92 -8.29 12.02
N VAL A 320 19.10 -9.14 11.41
CA VAL A 320 17.65 -9.15 11.56
C VAL A 320 17.20 -10.48 12.16
N ARG A 321 16.23 -10.41 13.06
CA ARG A 321 15.53 -11.57 13.63
C ARG A 321 14.03 -11.28 13.63
N GLU A 322 13.24 -12.29 13.34
CA GLU A 322 11.78 -12.24 13.43
C GLU A 322 11.32 -13.38 14.34
N LYS A 323 10.37 -13.08 15.23
CA LYS A 323 9.74 -14.05 16.11
C LYS A 323 8.25 -13.75 16.25
N PRO A 324 7.35 -14.73 16.10
CA PRO A 324 5.97 -14.55 16.55
C PRO A 324 5.99 -14.39 18.07
N ILE A 325 5.37 -13.33 18.58
CA ILE A 325 5.10 -13.19 20.01
C ILE A 325 3.74 -13.83 20.29
N ILE A 326 3.70 -14.70 21.29
CA ILE A 326 2.48 -15.41 21.64
C ILE A 326 1.47 -14.39 22.18
N ILE A 327 0.33 -14.24 21.50
CA ILE A 327 -0.70 -13.25 21.82
C ILE A 327 -1.09 -13.34 23.29
N THR A 328 -1.27 -14.55 23.85
CA THR A 328 -1.69 -14.72 25.25
C THR A 328 -0.63 -14.30 26.29
N GLU A 329 0.66 -14.39 25.96
CA GLU A 329 1.75 -14.05 26.88
C GLU A 329 2.20 -12.60 26.76
N PHE A 330 2.19 -12.04 25.55
CA PHE A 330 2.76 -10.72 25.27
C PHE A 330 1.71 -9.65 25.06
N LEU A 331 0.53 -10.01 24.56
CA LEU A 331 -0.49 -9.08 24.14
C LEU A 331 -1.76 -9.23 24.98
N GLU A 332 -2.50 -8.16 25.08
CA GLU A 332 -3.88 -8.17 25.54
C GLU A 332 -4.74 -7.45 24.51
N GLU A 333 -5.87 -8.07 24.14
CA GLU A 333 -6.85 -7.45 23.28
C GLU A 333 -7.50 -6.32 24.07
N VAL A 334 -7.62 -5.16 23.44
CA VAL A 334 -8.33 -4.01 24.00
C VAL A 334 -9.71 -4.02 23.37
N GLU A 335 -10.71 -4.50 24.11
CA GLU A 335 -12.11 -4.33 23.74
C GLU A 335 -12.49 -2.85 23.87
N GLU A 336 -13.29 -2.35 22.92
CA GLU A 336 -13.83 -0.97 22.93
C GLU A 336 -14.90 -0.76 23.99
#